data_AF-W2QYW2-F1
#
_entry.id   AF-W2QYW2-F1
#
_cell.length_a   1.000
_cell.length_b   1.000
_cell.length_c   1.000
_cell.angle_alpha   90.00
_cell.angle_beta   90.00
_cell.angle_gamma   90.00
#
_symmetry.space_group_name_H-M   'P 1'
#
loop_
_entity.id
_entity.type
_entity.pdbx_description
1 polymer ?
#
loop_
_entity_poly.entity_id
_entity_poly.type
_entity_poly.pdbx_seq_one_letter_code
_entity_poly.pdbx_strand_id
1 'polypeptide(L)'
;MSENVQVAVRVRPFNEREKSMESTPCIRMVKETQQTIITDPETNIEKAFTFDYSYNSFVPPSDPAHASQQTVWEDIGIKVLEHAWNGFNVSLFAYGQTGILRFR
;
A
#
# COMPACT_ATOMS: atom_id res chain seq x y z
N MET A 1 -16.67 20.99 -4.47
CA MET A 1 -15.36 20.73 -3.85
C MET A 1 -14.60 19.87 -4.84
N SER A 2 -13.41 20.28 -5.31
CA SER A 2 -12.61 19.42 -6.19
C SER A 2 -12.00 18.30 -5.38
N GLU A 3 -12.26 17.06 -5.73
CA GLU A 3 -11.48 15.94 -5.20
C GLU A 3 -10.15 15.86 -5.94
N ASN A 4 -9.05 15.86 -5.18
CA ASN A 4 -7.73 15.59 -5.71
C ASN A 4 -7.54 14.09 -5.88
N VAL A 5 -6.64 13.69 -6.78
CA VAL A 5 -6.27 12.29 -6.96
C VAL A 5 -5.76 11.73 -5.63
N GLN A 6 -6.42 10.67 -5.15
CA GLN A 6 -6.00 9.96 -3.94
C GLN A 6 -4.94 8.92 -4.29
N VAL A 7 -3.87 8.86 -3.51
CA VAL A 7 -2.77 7.92 -3.70
C VAL A 7 -2.67 6.99 -2.50
N ALA A 8 -2.76 5.69 -2.80
CA ALA A 8 -2.61 4.64 -1.81
C ALA A 8 -1.42 3.75 -2.16
N VAL A 9 -0.58 3.47 -1.15
CA VAL A 9 0.58 2.59 -1.28
C VAL A 9 0.36 1.36 -0.42
N ARG A 10 0.67 0.18 -0.96
CA ARG A 10 0.57 -1.09 -0.26
C ARG A 10 1.85 -1.90 -0.43
N VAL A 11 2.42 -2.36 0.68
CA VAL A 11 3.55 -3.30 0.66
C VAL A 11 3.04 -4.72 0.84
N ARG A 12 3.48 -5.63 -0.04
CA ARG A 12 3.20 -7.06 0.07
C ARG A 12 4.26 -7.77 0.90
N PRO A 13 3.94 -8.91 1.53
CA PRO A 13 4.96 -9.76 2.13
C PRO A 13 5.88 -10.37 1.07
N PHE A 14 7.04 -10.86 1.52
CA PHE A 14 8.01 -11.50 0.63
C PHE A 14 7.44 -12.73 -0.06
N ASN A 15 7.78 -12.86 -1.33
CA ASN A 15 7.53 -14.03 -2.15
C ASN A 15 8.55 -15.13 -1.83
N GLU A 16 8.27 -16.38 -2.23
CA GLU A 16 9.13 -17.54 -1.96
C GLU A 16 10.57 -17.34 -2.45
N ARG A 17 10.75 -16.71 -3.61
CA ARG A 17 12.07 -16.37 -4.15
C ARG A 17 12.84 -15.40 -3.25
N GLU A 18 12.17 -14.36 -2.75
CA GLU A 18 12.79 -13.33 -1.89
C GLU A 18 13.15 -13.94 -0.52
N LYS A 19 12.31 -14.84 0.00
CA LYS A 19 12.60 -15.63 1.20
C LYS A 19 13.81 -16.55 0.99
N SER A 20 13.92 -17.22 -0.16
CA SER A 20 15.07 -18.09 -0.47
C SER A 20 16.39 -17.33 -0.66
N MET A 21 16.32 -16.04 -1.00
CA MET A 21 17.48 -15.17 -1.17
C MET A 21 17.84 -14.42 0.12
N GLU A 22 17.19 -14.73 1.24
CA GLU A 22 17.39 -14.06 2.54
C GLU A 22 17.36 -12.53 2.42
N SER A 23 16.45 -12.01 1.59
CA SER A 23 16.35 -10.58 1.33
C SER A 23 15.92 -9.79 2.57
N THR A 24 16.56 -8.66 2.81
CA THR A 24 16.23 -7.78 3.94
C THR A 24 15.10 -6.81 3.57
N PRO A 25 14.13 -6.56 4.47
CA PRO A 25 13.08 -5.60 4.22
C PRO A 25 13.65 -4.17 4.25
N CYS A 26 13.48 -3.43 3.16
CA CYS A 26 13.94 -2.04 3.03
C CYS A 26 12.79 -1.02 3.14
N ILE A 27 11.56 -1.48 3.37
CA ILE A 27 10.36 -0.63 3.43
C ILE A 27 9.74 -0.75 4.82
N ARG A 28 9.46 0.40 5.43
CA ARG A 28 8.74 0.52 6.69
C ARG A 28 7.55 1.47 6.51
N MET A 29 6.38 1.07 7.00
CA MET A 29 5.16 1.86 6.90
C MET A 29 4.63 2.21 8.29
N VAL A 30 4.21 3.46 8.46
CA VAL A 30 3.64 3.99 9.70
C VAL A 30 2.19 4.39 9.42
N LYS A 31 1.25 3.69 10.04
CA LYS A 31 -0.19 3.85 9.78
C LYS A 31 -0.74 5.17 10.33
N GLU A 32 -0.21 5.63 11.46
CA GLU A 32 -0.65 6.84 12.16
C GLU A 32 -0.38 8.10 11.33
N THR A 33 0.75 8.14 10.63
CA THR A 33 1.18 9.29 9.82
C THR A 33 0.98 9.08 8.31
N GLN A 34 0.46 7.92 7.90
CA GLN A 34 0.36 7.51 6.49
C GLN A 34 1.71 7.63 5.74
N GLN A 35 2.81 7.36 6.44
CA GLN A 35 4.16 7.46 5.90
C GLN A 35 4.66 6.11 5.42
N THR A 36 5.37 6.13 4.29
CA THR A 36 6.18 5.04 3.76
C THR A 36 7.63 5.49 3.77
N ILE A 37 8.46 4.75 4.50
CA ILE A 37 9.88 5.03 4.68
C ILE A 37 10.65 3.93 3.95
N ILE A 38 11.53 4.34 3.04
CA ILE A 38 12.40 3.45 2.28
C ILE A 38 13.82 3.66 2.81
N THR A 39 14.45 2.61 3.30
CA THR A 39 15.81 2.62 3.81
C THR A 39 16.72 1.96 2.78
N ASP A 40 17.71 2.70 2.29
CA ASP A 40 18.74 2.15 1.43
C ASP A 40 19.68 1.23 2.25
N PRO A 41 19.80 -0.07 1.91
CA PRO A 41 20.64 -0.99 2.66
C PRO A 41 22.15 -0.70 2.56
N GLU A 42 22.60 -0.02 1.50
CA GLU A 42 24.04 0.27 1.31
C GLU A 42 24.45 1.56 2.01
N THR A 43 23.61 2.60 1.92
CA THR A 43 23.93 3.94 2.44
C THR A 43 23.30 4.24 3.80
N ASN A 44 22.36 3.40 4.27
CA ASN A 44 21.50 3.65 5.44
C ASN A 44 20.75 4.98 5.39
N ILE A 45 20.55 5.55 4.20
CA ILE A 45 19.77 6.78 4.03
C ILE A 45 18.30 6.42 4.00
N GLU A 46 17.52 7.02 4.90
CA GLU A 46 16.06 6.89 4.93
C GLU A 46 15.40 7.98 4.08
N LYS A 47 14.46 7.57 3.22
CA LYS A 47 13.58 8.48 2.49
C LYS A 47 12.15 8.26 2.92
N ALA A 48 11.55 9.27 3.54
CA ALA A 48 10.16 9.24 3.98
C ALA A 48 9.25 9.91 2.94
N PHE A 49 8.14 9.25 2.63
CA PHE A 49 7.09 9.75 1.74
C PHE A 49 5.76 9.68 2.48
N THR A 50 4.93 10.72 2.35
CA THR A 50 3.58 10.75 2.92
C THR A 50 2.56 10.59 1.80
N PHE A 51 1.59 9.71 1.99
CA PHE A 51 0.50 9.44 1.04
C PHE A 51 -0.86 9.57 1.76
N ASP A 52 -1.96 9.50 1.00
CA ASP A 52 -3.30 9.48 1.59
C ASP A 52 -3.52 8.17 2.36
N TYR A 53 -3.00 7.06 1.82
CA TYR A 53 -3.10 5.73 2.43
C TYR A 53 -1.78 4.95 2.32
N SER A 54 -1.35 4.34 3.42
CA SER A 54 -0.15 3.52 3.57
C SER A 54 -0.51 2.19 4.24
N TYR A 55 -0.57 1.12 3.45
CA TYR A 55 -1.05 -0.19 3.85
C TYR A 55 0.10 -1.19 4.03
N ASN A 56 0.33 -1.60 5.27
CA ASN A 56 1.35 -2.60 5.59
C ASN A 56 0.78 -4.03 5.60
N SER A 57 0.87 -4.75 4.48
CA SER A 57 0.53 -6.19 4.46
C SER A 57 1.74 -7.10 4.73
N PHE A 58 2.92 -6.54 5.04
CA PHE A 58 4.15 -7.31 5.26
C PHE A 58 4.17 -7.98 6.63
N VAL A 59 3.64 -7.31 7.66
CA VAL A 59 3.52 -7.83 9.02
C VAL A 59 2.45 -8.94 9.10
N PRO A 60 2.54 -9.88 10.07
CA PRO A 60 1.55 -10.93 10.22
C PRO A 60 0.15 -10.37 10.58
N PRO A 61 -0.95 -11.06 10.26
CA PRO A 61 -2.33 -10.60 10.54
C PRO A 61 -2.65 -10.33 12.02
N SER A 62 -1.84 -10.86 12.94
CA SER A 62 -1.93 -10.60 14.37
C SER A 62 -1.43 -9.22 14.78
N ASP A 63 -0.68 -8.54 13.91
CA ASP A 63 -0.14 -7.22 14.16
C ASP A 63 -1.21 -6.15 13.89
N PRO A 64 -1.45 -5.20 14.82
CA PRO A 64 -2.37 -4.07 14.60
C PRO A 64 -2.03 -3.20 13.37
N ALA A 65 -0.77 -3.20 12.95
CA ALA A 65 -0.31 -2.50 11.76
C ALA A 65 -0.64 -3.24 10.46
N HIS A 66 -1.13 -4.50 10.53
CA HIS A 66 -1.47 -5.29 9.36
C HIS A 66 -2.65 -4.68 8.58
N ALA A 67 -2.43 -4.44 7.30
CA ALA A 67 -3.47 -4.04 6.37
C ALA A 67 -3.92 -5.22 5.51
N SER A 68 -5.18 -5.64 5.70
CA SER A 68 -5.79 -6.72 4.92
C SER A 68 -6.38 -6.21 3.61
N GLN A 69 -6.72 -7.13 2.69
CA GLN A 69 -7.46 -6.78 1.47
C GLN A 69 -8.82 -6.13 1.80
N GLN A 70 -9.47 -6.59 2.87
CA GLN A 70 -10.74 -6.05 3.32
C GLN A 70 -10.60 -4.58 3.73
N THR A 71 -9.56 -4.24 4.47
CA THR A 71 -9.27 -2.85 4.86
C THR A 71 -9.12 -1.94 3.63
N VAL A 72 -8.37 -2.37 2.62
CA VAL A 72 -8.20 -1.61 1.37
C VAL A 72 -9.53 -1.46 0.62
N TRP A 73 -10.35 -2.51 0.61
CA TRP A 73 -11.68 -2.47 -0.01
C TRP A 73 -12.63 -1.51 0.72
N GLU A 74 -12.66 -1.53 2.05
CA GLU A 74 -13.49 -0.64 2.86
C GLU A 74 -13.08 0.83 2.70
N ASP A 75 -11.77 1.11 2.68
CA ASP A 75 -11.26 2.48 2.64
C ASP A 75 -11.34 3.13 1.24
N ILE A 76 -11.11 2.34 0.18
CA ILE A 76 -11.01 2.84 -1.22
C ILE A 76 -12.10 2.25 -2.09
N GLY A 77 -12.30 0.93 -2.04
CA GLY A 77 -13.22 0.22 -2.91
C GLY A 77 -14.68 0.66 -2.75
N ILE A 78 -15.16 0.77 -1.51
CA ILE A 78 -16.52 1.24 -1.21
C ILE A 78 -16.72 2.66 -1.71
N LYS A 79 -15.77 3.57 -1.44
CA LYS A 79 -15.87 4.97 -1.90
C LYS A 79 -15.92 5.07 -3.42
N VAL A 80 -15.08 4.31 -4.12
CA VAL A 80 -15.08 4.26 -5.59
C VAL A 80 -16.44 3.76 -6.10
N LEU A 81 -17.00 2.72 -5.45
CA LEU A 81 -18.29 2.15 -5.83
C LEU A 81 -19.45 3.13 -5.58
N GLU A 82 -19.47 3.82 -4.44
CA GLU A 82 -20.48 4.83 -4.11
C GLU A 82 -20.46 6.00 -5.09
N HIS A 83 -19.28 6.51 -5.45
CA HIS A 83 -19.14 7.56 -6.45
C HIS A 83 -19.64 7.11 -7.82
N ALA A 84 -19.32 5.88 -8.22
CA ALA A 84 -19.84 5.31 -9.46
C ALA A 84 -21.38 5.19 -9.43
N TRP A 85 -21.95 4.77 -8.29
CA TRP A 85 -23.41 4.66 -8.12
C TRP A 85 -24.13 6.01 -8.18
N ASN A 86 -23.48 7.06 -7.67
CA ASN A 86 -23.97 8.43 -7.74
C ASN A 86 -23.79 9.08 -9.12
N GLY A 87 -23.29 8.33 -10.12
CA GLY A 87 -23.16 8.78 -11.51
C GLY A 87 -21.87 9.56 -11.80
N PHE A 88 -20.88 9.53 -10.91
CA PHE A 88 -19.57 10.13 -11.17
C PHE A 88 -18.69 9.18 -12.00
N ASN A 89 -17.84 9.76 -12.84
CA ASN A 89 -16.79 9.01 -13.55
C ASN A 89 -15.64 8.74 -12.58
N VAL A 90 -15.43 7.47 -12.24
CA VAL A 90 -14.35 7.04 -11.34
C VAL A 90 -13.33 6.21 -12.12
N SER A 91 -12.05 6.35 -11.79
CA SER A 91 -10.97 5.54 -12.34
C SER A 91 -10.04 5.09 -11.23
N LEU A 92 -9.83 3.78 -11.13
CA LEU A 92 -8.90 3.18 -10.18
C LEU A 92 -7.76 2.53 -10.96
N PHE A 93 -6.54 2.98 -10.68
CA PHE A 93 -5.33 2.43 -11.26
C PHE A 93 -4.50 1.75 -10.17
N ALA A 94 -4.03 0.53 -10.42
CA ALA A 94 -2.93 -0.03 -9.65
C ALA A 94 -1.66 0.06 -10.47
N TYR A 95 -0.59 0.52 -9.83
CA TYR A 95 0.73 0.63 -10.42
C TYR A 95 1.75 -0.07 -9.52
N GLY A 96 2.70 -0.76 -10.13
CA GLY A 96 3.71 -1.52 -9.39
C GLY A 96 4.63 -2.30 -10.33
N GLN A 97 5.78 -2.71 -9.80
CA GLN A 97 6.73 -3.56 -10.52
C GLN A 97 6.10 -4.90 -10.91
N THR A 98 6.57 -5.50 -11.99
CA THR A 98 6.12 -6.80 -12.48
C THR A 98 6.06 -7.84 -11.36
N GLY A 99 4.87 -8.42 -11.12
CA GLY A 99 4.65 -9.43 -10.06
C GLY A 99 4.09 -8.88 -8.73
N ILE A 100 4.02 -7.55 -8.55
CA ILE A 100 3.34 -6.92 -7.40
C ILE A 100 1.84 -6.76 -7.66
N LEU A 101 1.45 -6.53 -8.93
CA LEU A 101 0.05 -6.38 -9.32
C LEU A 101 -0.69 -7.72 -9.31
N ARG A 102 -1.49 -7.94 -8.26
CA ARG A 102 -2.67 -8.80 -8.30
C ARG A 102 -3.83 -8.07 -7.64
N PHE A 103 -4.80 -7.62 -8.42
CA PHE A 103 -6.16 -7.41 -7.93
C PHE A 103 -6.77 -8.79 -7.73
N ARG A 104 -6.78 -9.27 -6.49
CA ARG A 104 -7.59 -10.42 -6.10
C ARG A 104 -8.50 -10.00 -4.97
#